data_AF-A0A7X0PKK9-F1
#
_entry.id   AF-A0A7X0PKK9-F1
#
_cell.length_a   1.000
_cell.length_b   1.000
_cell.length_c   1.000
_cell.angle_alpha   90.00
_cell.angle_beta   90.00
_cell.angle_gamma   90.00
#
_symmetry.space_group_name_H-M   'P 1'
#
loop_
_entity.id
_entity.type
_entity.pdbx_description
1 polymer ?
#
loop_
_entity_poly.entity_id
_entity_poly.type
_entity_poly.pdbx_seq_one_letter_code
_entity_poly.pdbx_strand_id
1 'polypeptide(L)' 'MRFTDWLDAEPGRNKAVAVHFGLTPSAITHWRRAVPRNRMHELHVFTQGAVDFAGMLPRSRGSLVPGTGAPDSGGG' A
#
# COMPACT_ATOMS: atom_id res chain seq x y z
N MET A 1 -1.09 6.91 6.26
CA MET A 1 -0.52 5.62 6.77
C MET A 1 -0.68 4.49 5.75
N ARG A 2 -0.12 3.29 5.99
CA ARG A 2 -0.27 2.10 5.10
C ARG A 2 -1.58 1.35 5.38
N PHE A 3 -2.14 0.70 4.35
CA PHE A 3 -3.39 -0.06 4.50
C PHE A 3 -3.23 -1.24 5.45
N THR A 4 -2.11 -1.96 5.38
CA THR A 4 -1.80 -3.09 6.28
C THR A 4 -1.71 -2.66 7.73
N ASP A 5 -0.96 -1.61 8.03
CA ASP A 5 -0.84 -1.07 9.39
C ASP A 5 -2.19 -0.59 9.92
N TRP A 6 -3.04 -0.02 9.05
CA TRP A 6 -4.38 0.39 9.43
C TRP A 6 -5.27 -0.81 9.75
N LEU A 7 -5.15 -1.91 9.00
CA LEU A 7 -5.84 -3.16 9.29
C LEU A 7 -5.35 -3.81 10.59
N ASP A 8 -4.03 -3.80 10.83
CA ASP A 8 -3.42 -4.44 12.00
C ASP A 8 -3.63 -3.65 13.29
N ALA A 9 -3.90 -2.35 13.20
CA ALA A 9 -4.20 -1.50 14.35
C ALA A 9 -5.48 -1.91 15.09
N GLU A 10 -6.43 -2.58 14.42
CA GLU A 10 -7.66 -3.06 15.09
C GLU A 10 -8.17 -4.37 14.46
N PRO A 11 -8.30 -5.47 15.24
CA PRO A 11 -8.63 -6.80 14.73
C PRO A 11 -10.02 -6.95 14.09
N GLY A 12 -10.85 -5.91 14.10
CA GLY A 12 -12.17 -5.87 13.42
C GLY A 12 -12.17 -5.24 12.03
N ARG A 13 -11.16 -4.43 11.68
CA ARG A 13 -11.15 -3.63 10.45
C ARG A 13 -11.18 -4.47 9.19
N ASN A 14 -10.52 -5.63 9.20
CA ASN A 14 -10.53 -6.55 8.07
C ASN A 14 -11.95 -7.01 7.69
N LYS A 15 -12.77 -7.34 8.71
CA LYS A 15 -14.16 -7.73 8.51
C LYS A 15 -15.03 -6.54 8.11
N ALA A 16 -14.80 -5.37 8.71
CA ALA A 16 -15.52 -4.15 8.36
C ALA A 16 -15.31 -3.75 6.89
N VAL A 17 -14.07 -3.78 6.40
CA VAL A 17 -13.75 -3.55 4.99
C VAL A 17 -14.40 -4.63 4.11
N ALA A 18 -14.28 -5.90 4.47
CA ALA A 18 -14.92 -6.98 3.71
C ALA A 18 -16.44 -6.76 3.55
N VAL A 19 -17.14 -6.40 4.62
CA VAL A 19 -18.57 -6.11 4.60
C VAL A 19 -18.89 -4.86 3.78
N HIS A 20 -18.15 -3.76 3.97
CA HIS A 20 -18.38 -2.50 3.28
C HIS A 20 -18.24 -2.65 1.76
N PHE A 21 -17.21 -3.36 1.31
CA PHE A 21 -16.90 -3.54 -0.10
C PHE A 21 -17.60 -4.76 -0.75
N GLY A 22 -18.38 -5.52 0.03
CA GLY A 22 -19.03 -6.76 -0.42
C GLY A 22 -18.03 -7.85 -0.84
N LEU A 23 -16.89 -7.93 -0.15
CA LEU A 23 -15.78 -8.82 -0.49
C LEU A 23 -15.60 -9.93 0.52
N THR A 24 -14.92 -11.00 0.08
CA THR A 24 -14.51 -12.08 0.97
C THR A 24 -13.28 -11.68 1.80
N PRO A 25 -13.07 -12.29 2.98
CA PRO A 25 -11.86 -12.05 3.78
C PRO A 25 -10.57 -12.32 2.99
N SER A 26 -10.58 -13.32 2.11
CA SER A 26 -9.47 -13.67 1.23
C SER A 26 -9.12 -12.54 0.24
N ALA A 27 -10.13 -11.82 -0.26
CA ALA A 27 -9.89 -10.67 -1.14
C ALA A 27 -9.20 -9.53 -0.37
N ILE A 28 -9.58 -9.29 0.88
CA ILE A 28 -8.91 -8.28 1.72
C ILE A 28 -7.47 -8.70 2.05
N THR A 29 -7.23 -9.99 2.31
CA THR A 29 -5.86 -10.52 2.44
C THR A 29 -5.04 -10.28 1.18
N HIS A 30 -5.65 -10.38 -0.02
CA HIS A 30 -4.98 -10.04 -1.27
C HIS A 30 -4.66 -8.54 -1.36
N TRP A 31 -5.56 -7.68 -0.88
CA TRP A 31 -5.37 -6.22 -0.88
C TRP A 31 -4.24 -5.75 0.03
N ARG A 32 -3.87 -6.53 1.05
CA ARG A 32 -2.66 -6.28 1.86
C ARG A 32 -1.39 -6.22 0.99
N ARG A 33 -1.40 -6.84 -0.19
CA ARG A 33 -0.30 -6.75 -1.17
C ARG A 33 -0.44 -5.53 -2.07
N ALA A 34 -1.63 -5.32 -2.63
CA ALA A 34 -1.94 -4.20 -3.51
C ALA A 34 -3.45 -3.97 -3.55
N VAL A 35 -3.89 -2.74 -3.26
CA VAL A 35 -5.30 -2.36 -3.42
C VAL A 35 -5.56 -2.01 -4.90
N PRO A 36 -6.67 -2.47 -5.50
CA PRO A 36 -7.05 -2.09 -6.86
C PRO A 36 -7.26 -0.57 -7.00
N ARG A 37 -6.71 0.06 -8.05
CA ARG A 37 -6.84 1.52 -8.27
C ARG A 37 -8.30 2.01 -8.25
N ASN A 38 -9.22 1.24 -8.84
CA ASN A 38 -10.64 1.58 -8.85
C ASN A 38 -11.28 1.68 -7.46
N ARG A 39 -10.68 1.06 -6.44
CA ARG A 39 -11.20 1.05 -5.07
C ARG A 39 -10.36 1.89 -4.10
N MET A 40 -9.23 2.43 -4.54
CA MET A 40 -8.37 3.25 -3.69
C MET A 40 -9.07 4.51 -3.18
N HIS A 41 -9.82 5.19 -4.06
CA HIS A 41 -10.54 6.40 -3.67
C HIS A 41 -11.61 6.11 -2.62
N GLU A 42 -12.43 5.09 -2.86
CA GLU A 42 -13.46 4.64 -1.92
C GLU A 42 -12.86 4.20 -0.58
N LEU A 43 -11.74 3.47 -0.59
CA LEU A 43 -11.01 3.09 0.62
C LEU A 43 -10.45 4.31 1.36
N HIS A 44 -9.95 5.31 0.66
CA HIS A 44 -9.45 6.55 1.26
C HIS A 44 -10.57 7.32 1.96
N VAL A 45 -11.73 7.42 1.31
CA VAL A 45 -12.93 8.04 1.88
C VAL A 45 -13.45 7.24 3.08
N PHE A 46 -13.53 5.92 2.97
CA PHE A 46 -13.97 5.02 4.06
C PHE A 46 -13.06 5.12 5.29
N THR A 47 -11.75 5.23 5.08
CA THR A 47 -10.77 5.41 6.16
C THR A 47 -10.64 6.87 6.61
N GLN A 48 -11.48 7.77 6.09
CA GLN A 48 -11.47 9.21 6.38
C GLN A 48 -10.08 9.86 6.22
N GLY A 49 -9.30 9.37 5.25
CA GLY A 49 -7.95 9.84 4.99
C GLY A 49 -6.85 9.23 5.86
N ALA A 50 -7.15 8.28 6.75
CA ALA A 50 -6.11 7.62 7.55
C ALA A 50 -5.11 6.80 6.69
N VAL A 51 -5.61 6.19 5.61
CA VAL A 51 -4.79 5.44 4.65
C VAL A 51 -4.57 6.29 3.40
N ASP A 52 -3.31 6.56 3.08
CA ASP A 52 -2.95 7.34 1.89
C ASP A 52 -2.91 6.45 0.64
N PHE A 53 -3.12 7.05 -0.53
CA PHE A 53 -2.99 6.37 -1.82
C PHE A 53 -1.61 5.69 -2.00
N ALA A 54 -0.54 6.37 -1.61
CA ALA A 54 0.81 5.79 -1.61
C ALA A 54 0.94 4.58 -0.68
N GLY A 55 0.14 4.55 0.39
CA GLY A 55 0.05 3.47 1.36
C GLY A 55 -0.74 2.25 0.89
N MET A 56 -1.53 2.40 -0.18
CA MET A 56 -2.34 1.35 -0.81
C MET A 56 -1.64 0.67 -2.00
N LEU A 57 -0.65 1.33 -2.57
CA LEU A 57 0.16 0.78 -3.65
C LEU A 57 1.06 -0.34 -3.11
N PRO A 58 1.36 -1.35 -3.94
CA PRO A 58 2.33 -2.38 -3.58
C PRO A 58 3.61 -1.71 -3.14
N ARG A 59 4.25 -2.26 -2.11
CA ARG A 59 5.66 -1.95 -1.83
C ARG A 59 6.41 -2.37 -3.09
N SER A 60 6.73 -1.41 -3.94
CA SER A 60 7.87 -1.55 -4.84
C SER A 60 9.02 -1.90 -3.92
N ARG A 61 9.40 -3.19 -3.87
CA ARG A 61 10.75 -3.56 -3.46
C ARG A 61 11.62 -2.69 -4.34
N GLY A 62 12.29 -1.73 -3.71
CA GLY A 62 12.97 -0.67 -4.43
C GLY A 62 13.72 -1.27 -5.61
N SER A 63 13.57 -0.63 -6.76
CA SER A 63 14.71 -0.50 -7.64
C SER A 63 15.76 0.27 -6.83
N LEU A 64 16.47 -0.45 -5.95
CA LEU A 64 17.82 -0.08 -5.57
C LEU A 64 18.62 -0.34 -6.82
N VAL A 65 18.59 0.62 -7.75
CA VAL A 65 19.82 0.93 -8.47
C VAL A 65 20.72 1.52 -7.40
N PRO A 66 21.75 0.81 -6.90
CA PRO A 66 22.83 1.51 -6.26
C PRO A 66 23.36 2.45 -7.34
N GLY A 67 23.15 3.75 -7.14
CA GLY A 67 23.84 4.75 -7.93
C GLY A 67 25.32 4.57 -7.68
N THR A 68 25.98 3.78 -8.52
CA THR A 68 27.43 3.90 -8.71
C THR A 68 27.63 5.19 -9.48
N GLY A 69 27.53 6.31 -8.76
CA GLY A 69 28.26 7.51 -9.09
C GLY A 69 29.73 7.18 -8.88
N ALA A 70 30.41 6.78 -9.94
CA ALA A 70 31.87 6.93 -9.99
C ALA A 70 32.12 8.37 -10.49
N PRO A 71 32.80 9.23 -9.71
CA PRO A 71 33.23 10.51 -10.23
C PRO A 71 34.28 10.27 -11.31
N ASP A 72 34.04 10.90 -12.45
CA ASP A 72 35.07 11.28 -13.40
C ASP A 72 36.27 11.89 -12.64
N SER A 73 37.44 11.27 -12.73
CA SER A 73 38.70 11.84 -12.26
C SER A 73 39.90 11.13 -12.89
N GLY A 74 40.54 11.81 -13.84
CA GLY A 74 42.00 11.97 -13.82
C GLY A 74 42.84 11.14 -14.80
N GLY A 75 43.10 11.73 -15.96
CA GLY A 75 44.46 12.06 -16.43
C GLY A 75 45.45 10.93 -16.74
N GLY A 76 45.79 10.81 -18.03
CA GLY A 76 47.02 10.21 -18.55
C GLY A 76 47.43 10.93 -19.83
#